data_AF-A0A7S2H7U5-F1
#
_entry.id   AF-A0A7S2H7U5-F1
#
_cell.length_a   1.000
_cell.length_b   1.000
_cell.length_c   1.000
_cell.angle_alpha   90.00
_cell.angle_beta   90.00
_cell.angle_gamma   90.00
#
_symmetry.space_group_name_H-M   'P 1'
#
loop_
_entity.id
_entity.type
_entity.pdbx_description
1 polymer ?
#
loop_
_entity_poly.entity_id
_entity_poly.type
_entity_poly.pdbx_seq_one_letter_code
_entity_poly.pdbx_strand_id
1 'polypeptide(L)'
;SKYKYLVYIDGHCAACRYAFMMRLGSVILKVESAIVAESMWYFPLLRPWVDHVPVNADLSDLADKIAWCRAHDDECRSIANEAQKVYDDFVSQEGVLDYMEMLCTEIASRWLYPPSWWSPP
;
A
#
# COMPACT_ATOMS: atom_id res chain seq x y z
N SER A 1 -0.84 15.28 7.91
CA SER A 1 -0.42 14.77 9.26
C SER A 1 0.25 15.89 10.06
N LYS A 2 0.39 15.76 11.38
CA LYS A 2 1.29 16.63 12.17
C LYS A 2 2.77 16.20 12.09
N TYR A 3 3.04 14.99 11.63
CA TYR A 3 4.38 14.39 11.55
C TYR A 3 4.83 14.20 10.09
N LYS A 4 6.11 14.46 9.79
CA LYS A 4 6.68 14.29 8.45
C LYS A 4 6.93 12.83 8.06
N TYR A 5 7.22 11.98 9.04
CA TYR A 5 7.69 10.61 8.85
C TYR A 5 6.72 9.64 9.53
N LEU A 6 6.22 8.65 8.78
CA LEU A 6 5.29 7.63 9.27
C LEU A 6 5.92 6.26 9.10
N VAL A 7 6.13 5.54 10.20
CA VAL A 7 6.68 4.18 10.14
C VAL A 7 5.55 3.18 9.95
N TYR A 8 5.62 2.42 8.86
CA TYR A 8 4.76 1.28 8.61
C TYR A 8 5.48 -0.02 8.95
N ILE A 9 4.84 -0.82 9.79
CA ILE A 9 5.27 -2.17 10.19
C ILE A 9 4.02 -3.04 10.10
N ASP A 10 4.14 -4.22 9.54
CA ASP A 10 3.07 -5.21 9.56
C ASP A 10 2.86 -5.79 10.97
N GLY A 11 1.77 -6.54 11.12
CA GLY A 11 1.44 -7.24 12.36
C GLY A 11 1.36 -8.74 12.08
N HIS A 12 0.21 -9.35 12.36
CA HIS A 12 -0.05 -10.73 11.94
C HIS A 12 -0.16 -10.87 10.41
N CYS A 13 -0.59 -9.81 9.74
CA CYS A 13 -0.65 -9.67 8.28
C CYS A 13 -0.35 -8.20 7.91
N ALA A 14 -0.31 -7.91 6.61
CA ALA A 14 -0.27 -6.56 6.10
C ALA A 14 -1.34 -5.69 6.78
N ALA A 15 -0.92 -4.53 7.30
CA ALA A 15 -1.80 -3.68 8.10
C ALA A 15 -2.56 -2.67 7.22
N CYS A 16 -3.89 -2.62 7.37
CA CYS A 16 -4.78 -1.78 6.55
C CYS A 16 -4.46 -0.28 6.65
N ARG A 17 -3.68 0.12 7.66
CA ARG A 17 -3.23 1.49 7.88
C ARG A 17 -2.34 2.03 6.74
N TYR A 18 -1.73 1.19 5.90
CA TYR A 18 -0.86 1.67 4.82
C TYR A 18 -1.62 2.63 3.88
N ALA A 19 -2.79 2.21 3.38
CA ALA A 19 -3.65 3.04 2.53
C ALA A 19 -4.01 4.39 3.19
N PHE A 20 -4.34 4.38 4.49
CA PHE A 20 -4.62 5.61 5.23
C PHE A 20 -3.40 6.53 5.32
N MET A 21 -2.18 5.98 5.43
CA MET A 21 -0.96 6.77 5.51
C MET A 21 -0.63 7.49 4.19
N MET A 22 -0.91 6.86 3.04
CA MET A 22 -0.60 7.41 1.70
C MET A 22 -1.24 8.78 1.46
N ARG A 23 -2.46 9.00 1.97
CA ARG A 23 -3.18 10.28 1.81
C ARG A 23 -2.78 11.38 2.81
N LEU A 24 -1.85 11.13 3.73
CA LEU A 24 -1.55 12.07 4.82
C LEU A 24 -0.53 13.16 4.45
N GLY A 25 0.07 13.08 3.26
CA GLY A 25 1.13 13.98 2.79
C GLY A 25 2.43 13.85 3.59
N SER A 26 2.67 12.68 4.18
CA SER A 26 3.87 12.36 4.95
C SER A 26 4.66 11.26 4.26
N VAL A 27 5.97 11.23 4.45
CA VAL A 27 6.82 10.15 3.94
C VAL A 27 6.55 8.89 4.75
N ILE A 28 6.26 7.80 4.04
CA ILE A 28 6.11 6.48 4.64
C ILE A 28 7.48 5.80 4.65
N LEU A 29 7.94 5.40 5.83
CA LEU A 29 9.06 4.48 6.00
C LEU A 29 8.46 3.07 6.10
N LYS A 30 8.52 2.33 5.01
CA LYS A 30 7.95 0.98 4.91
C LYS A 30 9.02 -0.02 5.33
N VAL A 31 8.80 -0.65 6.48
CA VAL A 31 9.62 -1.76 6.95
C VAL A 31 9.34 -2.99 6.09
N GLU A 32 10.41 -3.66 5.68
CA GLU A 32 10.34 -4.94 4.99
C GLU A 32 9.66 -5.98 5.88
N SER A 33 8.79 -6.78 5.27
CA SER A 33 8.02 -7.78 6.00
C SER A 33 8.89 -8.98 6.36
N ALA A 34 8.62 -9.57 7.52
CA ALA A 34 9.18 -10.86 7.93
C ALA A 34 8.14 -12.00 7.92
N ILE A 35 6.93 -11.75 7.40
CA ILE A 35 5.79 -12.67 7.46
C ILE A 35 5.33 -13.11 6.06
N VAL A 36 4.52 -14.17 5.98
CA VAL A 36 4.00 -14.69 4.70
C VAL A 36 2.84 -13.84 4.16
N ALA A 37 1.96 -13.36 5.03
CA ALA A 37 0.79 -12.55 4.66
C ALA A 37 1.16 -11.06 4.57
N GLU A 38 2.18 -10.76 3.78
CA GLU A 38 2.89 -9.47 3.78
C GLU A 38 2.29 -8.38 2.90
N SER A 39 1.40 -8.76 1.99
CA SER A 39 0.93 -7.88 0.92
C SER A 39 -0.58 -7.67 0.91
N MET A 40 -0.98 -6.48 0.50
CA MET A 40 -2.34 -6.17 0.07
C MET A 40 -2.41 -6.16 -1.45
N TRP A 41 -3.62 -6.23 -2.00
CA TRP A 41 -3.87 -6.25 -3.45
C TRP A 41 -3.22 -5.08 -4.21
N TYR A 42 -3.03 -3.92 -3.58
CA TYR A 42 -2.38 -2.74 -4.18
C TYR A 42 -0.86 -2.64 -3.94
N PHE A 43 -0.26 -3.50 -3.10
CA PHE A 43 1.18 -3.46 -2.83
C PHE A 43 2.05 -3.68 -4.08
N PRO A 44 1.66 -4.49 -5.08
CA PRO A 44 2.40 -4.60 -6.33
C PRO A 44 2.51 -3.30 -7.13
N LEU A 45 1.68 -2.29 -6.85
CA LEU A 45 1.78 -0.96 -7.48
C LEU A 45 2.87 -0.07 -6.85
N LEU A 46 3.29 -0.41 -5.63
CA LEU A 46 4.23 0.37 -4.84
C LEU A 46 5.67 0.09 -5.27
N ARG A 47 6.48 1.14 -5.29
CA ARG A 47 7.88 1.14 -5.72
C ARG A 47 8.76 1.80 -4.66
N PRO A 48 9.76 1.07 -4.12
CA PRO A 48 10.71 1.64 -3.19
C PRO A 48 11.40 2.88 -3.77
N TRP A 49 11.62 3.89 -2.94
CA TRP A 49 12.18 5.20 -3.29
C TRP A 49 11.37 6.05 -4.27
N VAL A 50 10.19 5.59 -4.69
CA VAL A 50 9.24 6.39 -5.48
C VAL A 50 8.10 6.87 -4.61
N ASP A 51 7.39 5.97 -3.93
CA ASP A 51 6.25 6.30 -3.05
C ASP A 51 6.52 6.04 -1.56
N HIS A 52 7.59 5.33 -1.21
CA HIS A 52 8.00 5.13 0.17
C HIS A 52 9.50 4.95 0.31
N VAL A 53 10.02 5.16 1.51
CA VAL A 53 11.41 4.84 1.85
C VAL A 53 11.46 3.43 2.45
N PRO A 54 12.19 2.49 1.84
CA PRO A 54 12.34 1.14 2.39
C PRO A 54 13.25 1.14 3.62
N VAL A 55 12.88 0.32 4.62
CA VAL A 55 13.63 0.06 5.86
C VAL A 55 13.77 -1.46 6.01
N ASN A 56 14.92 -1.93 6.49
CA ASN A 56 15.19 -3.35 6.72
C ASN A 56 14.20 -3.94 7.74
N ALA A 57 13.88 -5.24 7.59
CA ALA A 57 12.94 -5.94 8.45
C ALA A 57 13.32 -5.93 9.95
N ASP A 58 14.61 -5.84 10.26
CA ASP A 58 15.16 -5.78 11.61
C ASP A 58 15.32 -4.35 12.16
N LEU A 59 14.89 -3.34 11.40
CA LEU A 59 15.00 -1.90 11.70
C LEU A 59 16.44 -1.38 11.83
N SER A 60 17.44 -2.17 11.42
CA SER A 60 18.86 -1.84 11.59
C SER A 60 19.26 -0.51 10.94
N ASP A 61 18.64 -0.17 9.81
CA ASP A 61 18.93 1.04 9.02
C ASP A 61 17.93 2.19 9.26
N LEU A 62 16.98 2.04 10.18
CA LEU A 62 15.91 3.04 10.39
C LEU A 62 16.47 4.43 10.73
N ALA A 63 17.47 4.49 11.61
CA ALA A 63 18.10 5.75 12.01
C ALA A 63 18.76 6.44 10.81
N ASP A 64 19.43 5.67 9.95
CA ASP A 64 20.10 6.16 8.74
C ASP A 64 19.09 6.65 7.71
N LYS A 65 17.96 5.94 7.52
CA LYS A 65 16.88 6.42 6.64
C LYS A 65 16.27 7.73 7.13
N ILE A 66 16.08 7.89 8.44
CA ILE A 66 15.58 9.15 9.02
C ILE A 66 16.61 10.27 8.81
N ALA A 67 17.90 10.00 9.02
CA ALA A 67 18.97 10.98 8.78
C ALA A 67 19.00 11.40 7.30
N TRP A 68 18.89 10.45 6.38
CA TRP A 68 18.79 10.72 4.95
C TRP A 68 17.56 11.58 4.63
N CYS A 69 16.39 11.25 5.19
CA CYS A 69 15.16 12.00 4.97
C CYS A 69 15.24 13.45 5.46
N ARG A 70 16.03 13.71 6.52
CA ARG A 70 16.27 15.07 7.03
C ARG A 70 17.21 15.87 6.13
N ALA A 71 18.16 15.21 5.47
CA ALA A 71 19.08 15.83 4.53
C ALA A 71 18.45 16.10 3.15
N HIS A 72 17.39 15.37 2.78
CA HIS A 72 16.75 15.42 1.46
C HIS A 72 15.22 15.71 1.58
N ASP A 73 14.85 16.84 2.20
CA ASP A 73 13.43 17.19 2.46
C ASP A 73 12.59 17.34 1.18
N ASP A 74 13.16 17.86 0.10
CA ASP A 74 12.47 18.04 -1.19
C ASP A 74 12.23 16.71 -1.91
N GLU A 75 13.18 15.78 -1.84
CA GLU A 75 13.01 14.42 -2.34
C GLU A 75 11.93 13.69 -1.54
N CYS A 76 11.97 13.82 -0.21
CA CYS A 76 10.94 13.31 0.70
C CYS A 76 9.54 13.84 0.35
N ARG A 77 9.43 15.14 0.06
CA ARG A 77 8.17 15.75 -0.37
C ARG A 77 7.67 15.14 -1.68
N SER A 78 8.57 14.90 -2.63
CA SER A 78 8.24 14.25 -3.90
C SER A 78 7.74 12.82 -3.67
N ILE A 79 8.44 12.04 -2.84
CA ILE A 79 8.04 10.67 -2.47
C ILE A 79 6.65 10.64 -1.82
N ALA A 80 6.39 11.54 -0.87
CA ALA A 80 5.09 11.63 -0.21
C ALA A 80 3.96 11.99 -1.20
N ASN A 81 4.24 12.86 -2.18
CA ASN A 81 3.28 13.23 -3.22
C ASN A 81 3.00 12.06 -4.17
N GLU A 82 4.01 11.27 -4.54
CA GLU A 82 3.81 10.06 -5.36
C GLU A 82 2.96 9.02 -4.62
N ALA A 83 3.18 8.82 -3.32
CA ALA A 83 2.32 7.96 -2.50
C ALA A 83 0.86 8.41 -2.53
N GLN A 84 0.64 9.73 -2.43
CA GLN A 84 -0.70 10.30 -2.48
C GLN A 84 -1.35 10.11 -3.85
N LYS A 85 -0.60 10.28 -4.95
CA LYS A 85 -1.10 10.00 -6.31
C LYS A 85 -1.54 8.54 -6.48
N VAL A 86 -0.73 7.58 -6.05
CA VAL A 86 -1.10 6.15 -6.09
C VAL A 86 -2.37 5.90 -5.28
N TYR A 87 -2.54 6.59 -4.15
CA TYR A 87 -3.77 6.49 -3.38
C TYR A 87 -4.96 7.04 -4.16
N ASP A 88 -4.86 8.26 -4.69
CA ASP A 88 -5.96 8.93 -5.38
C ASP A 88 -6.38 8.13 -6.64
N ASP A 89 -5.41 7.61 -7.39
CA ASP A 89 -5.63 6.88 -8.64
C ASP A 89 -6.20 5.46 -8.44
N PHE A 90 -5.77 4.73 -7.40
CA PHE A 90 -6.06 3.29 -7.28
C PHE A 90 -6.70 2.86 -5.97
N VAL A 91 -6.43 3.55 -4.86
CA VAL A 91 -6.80 3.12 -3.49
C VAL A 91 -7.91 3.98 -2.89
N SER A 92 -8.28 5.06 -3.57
CA SER A 92 -9.42 5.91 -3.24
C SER A 92 -10.72 5.10 -3.30
N GLN A 93 -11.81 5.68 -2.76
CA GLN A 93 -13.10 4.99 -2.81
C GLN A 93 -13.51 4.63 -4.24
N GLU A 94 -13.28 5.53 -5.19
CA GLU A 94 -13.55 5.30 -6.61
C GLU A 94 -12.65 4.20 -7.16
N GLY A 95 -11.33 4.27 -6.95
CA GLY A 95 -10.39 3.24 -7.42
C GLY A 95 -10.69 1.84 -6.85
N VAL A 96 -11.12 1.75 -5.59
CA VAL A 96 -11.55 0.48 -4.98
C VAL A 96 -12.82 -0.06 -5.64
N LEU A 97 -13.80 0.81 -5.92
CA LEU A 97 -15.04 0.41 -6.58
C LEU A 97 -14.79 -0.04 -8.03
N ASP A 98 -13.95 0.68 -8.78
CA ASP A 98 -13.55 0.31 -10.13
C ASP A 98 -12.85 -1.06 -10.13
N TYR A 99 -11.91 -1.28 -9.21
CA TYR A 99 -11.22 -2.56 -9.09
C TYR A 99 -12.18 -3.70 -8.71
N MET A 100 -13.16 -3.44 -7.84
CA MET A 100 -14.21 -4.41 -7.52
C MET A 100 -15.08 -4.76 -8.72
N GLU A 101 -15.47 -3.78 -9.53
CA GLU A 101 -16.23 -4.02 -10.77
C GLU A 101 -15.43 -4.89 -11.76
N MET A 102 -14.16 -4.54 -11.97
CA MET A 102 -13.26 -5.31 -12.83
C MET A 102 -13.13 -6.76 -12.35
N LEU A 103 -12.89 -6.97 -11.06
CA LEU A 103 -12.78 -8.30 -10.46
C LEU A 103 -14.07 -9.10 -10.59
N CYS A 104 -15.22 -8.51 -10.26
CA CYS A 104 -16.52 -9.18 -10.38
C CYS A 104 -16.80 -9.59 -11.83
N THR A 105 -16.49 -8.71 -12.79
CA THR A 105 -16.66 -8.97 -14.22
C THR A 105 -15.74 -10.10 -14.71
N GLU A 106 -14.48 -10.10 -14.30
CA GLU A 106 -13.52 -11.15 -14.66
C GLU A 106 -13.86 -12.50 -14.00
N ILE A 107 -14.37 -12.50 -12.77
CA ILE A 107 -14.86 -13.72 -12.13
C ILE A 107 -16.10 -14.25 -12.87
N ALA A 108 -17.01 -13.36 -13.26
CA ALA A 108 -18.20 -13.73 -14.02
C ALA A 108 -17.87 -14.26 -15.42
N SER A 109 -16.83 -13.74 -16.09
CA SER A 109 -16.40 -14.22 -17.41
C SER A 109 -15.87 -15.66 -17.38
N ARG A 110 -15.32 -16.09 -16.24
CA ARG A 110 -14.81 -17.44 -15.99
C ARG A 110 -15.90 -18.44 -15.59
N TRP A 111 -17.14 -18.17 -16.01
CA TRP A 111 -18.35 -18.88 -15.58
C TRP A 111 -18.17 -20.41 -15.67
N LEU A 112 -18.21 -21.05 -14.51
CA LEU A 112 -18.41 -22.50 -14.39
C LEU A 112 -19.90 -22.73 -14.14
N TYR A 113 -20.46 -23.78 -14.73
CA TYR A 113 -21.82 -24.19 -14.41
C TYR A 113 -21.95 -24.35 -12.89
N PRO A 114 -22.97 -23.76 -12.25
CA PRO A 114 -23.20 -24.02 -10.84
C PRO A 114 -23.36 -25.52 -10.64
N PRO A 115 -22.91 -26.07 -9.49
CA PRO A 115 -23.15 -27.47 -9.18
C PRO A 115 -24.63 -27.80 -9.32
N SER A 116 -24.96 -28.99 -9.84
CA SER A 116 -26.35 -29.38 -10.15
C SER A 116 -27.31 -29.36 -8.96
N TRP A 117 -26.78 -29.32 -7.74
CA TRP A 117 -27.53 -29.22 -6.48
C TRP A 117 -27.80 -27.78 -6.02
N TRP A 118 -27.21 -26.77 -6.64
CA TRP A 118 -27.39 -25.36 -6.28
C TRP A 118 -28.46 -24.69 -7.16
N SER A 119 -29.33 -23.91 -6.54
CA SER A 119 -30.33 -23.07 -7.21
C SER A 119 -30.21 -21.63 -6.71
N PRO A 120 -30.38 -20.60 -7.56
CA PRO A 120 -30.39 -19.20 -7.12
C PRO A 120 -31.47 -18.97 -6.06
N PRO A 121 -31.19 -18.13 -5.04
CA PRO A 121 -32.18 -17.73 -4.04
C PRO A 121 -33.32 -16.90 -4.64
#